data_AF-A0A0B1RVG6-F1
#
_entry.id   AF-A0A0B1RVG6-F1
#
_cell.length_a   1.000
_cell.length_b   1.000
_cell.length_c   1.000
_cell.angle_alpha   90.00
_cell.angle_beta   90.00
_cell.angle_gamma   90.00
#
_symmetry.space_group_name_H-M   'P 1'
#
loop_
_entity.id
_entity.type
_entity.pdbx_description
1 polymer ?
#
loop_
_entity_poly.entity_id
_entity_poly.type
_entity_poly.pdbx_seq_one_letter_code
_entity_poly.pdbx_strand_id
1 'polypeptide(L)'
;MIAGTLGIIEVRETNPIIKKIVGDPEVANYKIDLSISTKALNIIYADPKDKERLNRLIARHSIELVSFAAQGSEETNTSDMFGYIAKKRNGTDRRCHIFRFKD
;
A
#
# COMPACT_ATOMS: atom_id res chain seq x y z
N MET A 1 -0.24 -11.97 1.48
CA MET A 1 0.61 -11.76 2.67
C MET A 1 0.01 -10.66 3.55
N ILE A 2 0.01 -9.39 3.14
CA ILE A 2 -0.50 -8.28 3.98
C ILE A 2 -1.94 -8.45 4.44
N ALA A 3 -2.91 -8.64 3.53
CA ALA A 3 -4.31 -8.86 3.90
C ALA A 3 -4.53 -10.11 4.77
N GLY A 4 -3.73 -11.16 4.55
CA GLY A 4 -3.75 -12.36 5.39
C GLY A 4 -3.18 -12.11 6.80
N THR A 5 -2.06 -11.41 6.91
CA THR A 5 -1.47 -11.00 8.20
C THR A 5 -2.41 -10.11 9.00
N LEU A 6 -3.24 -9.32 8.33
CA LEU A 6 -4.29 -8.49 8.94
C LEU A 6 -5.58 -9.24 9.27
N GLY A 7 -5.65 -10.55 8.99
CA GLY A 7 -6.85 -11.37 9.22
C GLY A 7 -8.03 -11.04 8.29
N ILE A 8 -7.79 -10.32 7.19
CA ILE A 8 -8.82 -9.95 6.20
C ILE A 8 -9.15 -11.14 5.29
N ILE A 9 -8.14 -11.97 4.98
CA ILE A 9 -8.27 -13.21 4.22
C ILE A 9 -7.56 -14.35 4.94
N GLU A 10 -7.88 -15.59 4.58
CA GLU A 10 -7.17 -16.76 5.11
C GLU A 10 -5.67 -16.70 4.77
N VAL A 11 -4.83 -16.98 5.78
CA VAL A 11 -3.38 -16.98 5.61
C VAL A 11 -2.99 -18.23 4.83
N ARG A 12 -2.61 -18.04 3.56
CA ARG A 12 -1.95 -19.11 2.80
C ARG A 12 -0.54 -19.33 3.32
N GLU A 13 -0.17 -20.60 3.55
CA GLU A 13 1.21 -20.96 3.89
C GLU A 13 2.16 -20.37 2.85
N THR A 14 3.08 -19.54 3.33
CA THR A 14 4.11 -18.94 2.47
C THR A 14 5.40 -19.70 2.69
N ASN A 15 6.11 -20.00 1.60
CA ASN A 15 7.43 -20.64 1.70
C ASN A 15 8.34 -19.84 2.67
N PRO A 16 9.00 -20.51 3.64
CA PRO A 16 9.81 -19.84 4.67
C PRO A 16 10.93 -18.94 4.11
N ILE A 17 11.50 -19.31 2.95
CA ILE A 17 12.53 -18.53 2.26
C ILE A 17 11.93 -17.23 1.73
N ILE A 18 10.74 -17.30 1.14
CA ILE A 18 10.01 -16.14 0.63
C ILE A 18 9.65 -15.20 1.79
N LYS A 19 9.24 -15.75 2.95
CA LYS A 19 8.92 -14.95 4.13
C LYS A 19 10.12 -14.10 4.62
N LYS A 20 11.33 -14.67 4.61
CA LYS A 20 12.56 -13.94 4.98
C LYS A 20 12.90 -12.80 4.02
N ILE A 21 12.53 -12.92 2.74
CA ILE A 21 12.81 -11.91 1.70
C ILE A 21 11.79 -10.77 1.73
N VAL A 22 10.51 -11.08 1.94
CA VAL A 22 9.42 -10.10 1.86
C VAL A 22 9.35 -9.21 3.11
N GLY A 23 9.81 -9.70 4.27
CA GLY A 23 9.77 -8.95 5.53
C GLY A 23 8.35 -8.83 6.12
N ASP A 24 8.23 -8.08 7.21
CA ASP A 24 6.96 -7.84 7.88
C ASP A 24 6.24 -6.61 7.31
N PRO A 25 4.89 -6.64 7.19
CA PRO A 25 4.14 -5.48 6.73
C PRO A 25 4.16 -4.36 7.77
N GLU A 26 4.59 -3.17 7.37
CA GLU A 26 4.39 -1.95 8.14
C GLU A 26 2.92 -1.52 8.02
N VAL A 27 2.17 -1.60 9.12
CA VAL A 27 0.74 -1.26 9.14
C VAL A 27 0.56 0.14 9.72
N ALA A 28 -0.07 1.01 8.95
CA ALA A 28 -0.42 2.37 9.35
C ALA A 28 -1.94 2.58 9.25
N ASN A 29 -2.59 2.93 10.36
CA ASN A 29 -4.05 3.06 10.46
C ASN A 29 -4.56 4.51 10.41
N TYR A 30 -3.79 5.43 9.83
CA TYR A 30 -4.22 6.82 9.63
C TYR A 30 -4.94 7.01 8.29
N LYS A 31 -5.87 7.97 8.23
CA LYS A 31 -6.52 8.35 6.97
C LYS A 31 -5.53 9.05 6.03
N ILE A 32 -5.64 8.76 4.74
CA ILE A 32 -4.81 9.35 3.69
C ILE A 32 -5.67 9.75 2.50
N ASP A 33 -5.18 10.72 1.75
CA ASP A 33 -5.63 11.01 0.40
C ASP A 33 -4.62 10.41 -0.59
N LEU A 34 -5.14 9.61 -1.54
CA LEU A 34 -4.37 9.06 -2.64
C LEU A 34 -4.67 9.84 -3.92
N SER A 35 -3.70 10.64 -4.37
CA SER A 35 -3.81 11.39 -5.63
C SER A 35 -3.00 10.70 -6.73
N ILE A 36 -3.68 10.30 -7.80
CA ILE A 36 -3.08 9.62 -8.97
C ILE A 36 -3.05 10.60 -10.15
N SER A 37 -1.89 10.71 -10.79
CA SER A 37 -1.69 11.55 -11.97
C SER A 37 -0.82 10.84 -12.99
N THR A 38 -0.72 11.40 -14.20
CA THR A 38 0.20 10.91 -15.25
C THR A 38 1.68 11.01 -14.88
N LYS A 39 2.03 11.69 -13.77
CA LYS A 39 3.42 11.86 -13.31
C LYS A 39 3.75 11.00 -12.10
N ALA A 40 2.80 10.84 -11.18
CA ALA A 40 3.06 10.23 -9.89
C ALA A 40 1.78 9.81 -9.15
N LEU A 41 1.96 8.88 -8.21
CA LEU A 41 1.04 8.65 -7.09
C LEU A 41 1.56 9.42 -5.87
N ASN A 42 0.71 10.27 -5.30
CA ASN A 42 0.98 11.00 -4.06
C ASN A 42 0.11 10.43 -2.95
N ILE A 43 0.73 10.13 -1.81
CA ILE A 43 0.07 9.74 -0.57
C ILE A 43 0.17 10.94 0.36
N ILE A 44 -0.96 11.50 0.76
CA ILE A 44 -1.04 12.70 1.61
C ILE A 44 -1.76 12.32 2.90
N TYR A 45 -1.24 12.77 4.02
CA TYR A 45 -1.86 12.50 5.32
C TYR A 45 -3.15 13.32 5.47
N ALA A 46 -4.26 12.66 5.78
CA ALA A 46 -5.59 13.25 5.80
C ALA A 46 -6.37 12.94 7.10
N ASP A 47 -5.71 12.39 8.13
CA ASP A 47 -6.39 12.10 9.40
C ASP A 47 -6.60 13.38 10.22
N PRO A 48 -7.86 13.80 10.49
CA PRO A 48 -8.12 15.02 11.24
C PRO A 48 -7.69 14.94 12.71
N LYS A 49 -7.37 13.74 13.23
CA LYS A 49 -6.88 13.55 14.60
C LYS A 49 -5.48 14.11 14.82
N ASP A 50 -4.66 14.18 13.77
CA ASP A 50 -3.29 14.70 13.83
C ASP A 50 -3.18 15.97 12.97
N LYS A 51 -3.45 17.11 13.61
CA LYS A 51 -3.45 18.42 12.96
C LYS A 51 -2.06 18.85 12.48
N GLU A 52 -0.99 18.37 13.12
CA GLU A 52 0.39 18.72 12.73
C GLU A 52 0.80 18.05 11.43
N ARG A 53 0.27 16.85 11.16
CA ARG A 53 0.57 16.09 9.94
C ARG A 53 -0.47 16.29 8.84
N LEU A 54 -1.59 16.95 9.12
CA LEU A 54 -2.64 17.18 8.14
C LEU A 54 -2.10 17.84 6.85
N ASN A 55 -2.51 17.33 5.69
CA ASN A 55 -2.05 17.75 4.35
C ASN A 55 -0.55 17.55 4.09
N ARG A 56 0.17 16.85 4.97
CA ARG A 56 1.59 16.55 4.75
C ARG A 56 1.74 15.43 3.73
N LEU A 57 2.61 15.63 2.75
CA LEU A 57 3.02 14.58 1.82
C LEU A 57 3.75 13.46 2.57
N ILE A 58 3.19 12.26 2.57
CA ILE A 58 3.79 11.05 3.13
C ILE A 58 4.78 10.46 2.14
N ALA A 59 4.34 10.28 0.90
CA ALA A 59 5.16 9.71 -0.16
C ALA A 59 4.73 10.21 -1.54
N ARG A 60 5.70 10.26 -2.45
CA ARG A 60 5.50 10.52 -3.87
C ARG A 60 6.28 9.51 -4.69
N HIS A 61 5.56 8.66 -5.41
CA HIS A 61 6.14 7.65 -6.29
C HIS A 61 5.93 8.07 -7.74
N SER A 62 7.03 8.23 -8.49
CA SER A 62 6.96 8.48 -9.94
C SER A 62 6.24 7.32 -10.61
N ILE A 63 5.36 7.61 -11.57
CA ILE A 63 4.58 6.57 -12.26
C ILE A 63 5.50 5.58 -12.99
N GLU A 64 6.66 6.04 -13.48
CA GLU A 64 7.68 5.22 -14.15
C GLU A 64 8.31 4.17 -13.23
N LEU A 65 8.23 4.37 -11.92
CA LEU A 65 8.75 3.43 -10.91
C LEU A 65 7.69 2.43 -10.46
N VAL A 66 6.45 2.57 -10.91
CA VAL A 66 5.35 1.64 -10.62
C VAL A 66 5.42 0.49 -11.63
N SER A 67 5.54 -0.73 -11.12
CA SER A 67 5.61 -1.93 -11.96
C SER A 67 4.29 -2.69 -12.06
N PHE A 68 3.35 -2.44 -11.13
CA PHE A 68 2.05 -3.11 -11.10
C PHE A 68 1.08 -2.32 -10.24
N ALA A 69 -0.20 -2.31 -10.60
CA ALA A 69 -1.29 -1.80 -9.77
C ALA A 69 -2.54 -2.65 -10.01
N ALA A 70 -3.30 -2.93 -8.95
CA ALA A 70 -4.53 -3.71 -9.04
C ALA A 70 -5.51 -3.32 -7.93
N GLN A 71 -6.78 -3.45 -8.25
CA GLN A 71 -7.85 -3.52 -7.25
C GLN A 71 -7.98 -4.96 -6.76
N GLY A 72 -8.36 -5.14 -5.49
CA GLY A 72 -8.73 -6.45 -5.00
C GLY A 72 -10.04 -6.96 -5.62
N SER A 73 -10.35 -8.23 -5.37
CA SER A 73 -11.52 -8.91 -5.91
C SER A 73 -12.62 -9.07 -4.87
N GLU A 74 -13.88 -9.09 -5.32
CA GLU A 74 -15.03 -9.52 -4.52
C GLU A 74 -14.90 -10.98 -4.09
N GLU A 75 -14.36 -11.84 -4.96
CA GLU A 75 -14.13 -13.27 -4.68
C GLU A 75 -13.25 -13.51 -3.45
N THR A 76 -12.38 -12.56 -3.15
CA THR A 76 -11.44 -12.61 -2.03
C THR A 76 -11.80 -11.67 -0.89
N ASN A 77 -13.00 -11.06 -0.88
CA ASN A 77 -13.42 -10.05 0.10
C ASN A 77 -12.42 -8.88 0.25
N THR A 78 -11.82 -8.45 -0.86
CA THR A 78 -10.82 -7.36 -0.90
C THR A 78 -11.16 -6.30 -1.95
N SER A 79 -12.40 -6.26 -2.43
CA SER A 79 -12.85 -5.29 -3.44
C SER A 79 -12.74 -3.83 -2.97
N ASP A 80 -12.74 -3.63 -1.65
CA ASP A 80 -12.47 -2.37 -0.95
C ASP A 80 -10.97 -2.04 -0.83
N MET A 81 -10.08 -2.80 -1.47
CA MET A 81 -8.64 -2.60 -1.39
C MET A 81 -8.03 -2.27 -2.76
N PHE A 82 -7.06 -1.36 -2.75
CA PHE A 82 -6.22 -1.04 -3.90
C PHE A 82 -4.75 -1.21 -3.52
N GLY A 83 -3.97 -1.80 -4.41
CA GLY A 83 -2.54 -1.97 -4.19
C GLY A 83 -1.70 -1.65 -5.42
N TYR A 84 -0.48 -1.22 -5.18
CA TYR A 84 0.52 -1.05 -6.24
C TYR A 84 1.92 -1.40 -5.76
N ILE A 85 2.78 -1.78 -6.71
CA ILE A 85 4.19 -2.07 -6.48
C ILE A 85 5.02 -0.93 -7.08
N ALA A 86 5.82 -0.28 -6.25
CA ALA A 86 6.73 0.78 -6.68
C ALA A 86 8.18 0.50 -6.25
N LYS A 87 9.13 0.89 -7.10
CA LYS A 87 10.54 0.93 -6.75
C LYS A 87 10.84 2.17 -5.89
N LYS A 88 11.75 2.04 -4.92
CA LYS A 88 12.40 3.20 -4.32
C LYS A 88 13.20 3.96 -5.39
N ARG A 89 13.39 5.27 -5.18
CA ARG A 89 14.15 6.14 -6.12
C ARG A 89 15.58 5.65 -6.38
N ASN A 90 16.21 4.98 -5.41
CA ASN A 90 17.54 4.40 -5.56
C ASN A 90 17.55 3.08 -6.36
N GLY A 91 16.39 2.58 -6.80
CA GLY A 91 16.25 1.39 -7.66
C GLY A 91 16.51 0.05 -6.97
N THR A 92 16.90 0.04 -5.70
CA THR A 92 17.39 -1.17 -5.01
C THR A 92 16.28 -2.01 -4.37
N ASP A 93 15.09 -1.46 -4.18
CA ASP A 93 14.02 -2.08 -3.38
C ASP A 93 12.65 -1.83 -4.05
N ARG A 94 11.78 -2.85 -4.05
CA ARG A 94 10.40 -2.79 -4.55
C ARG A 94 9.47 -3.03 -3.39
N ARG A 95 8.52 -2.12 -3.18
CA ARG A 95 7.55 -2.22 -2.09
C ARG A 95 6.14 -2.31 -2.63
N CYS A 96 5.35 -3.15 -1.99
CA CYS A 96 3.91 -3.23 -2.20
C CYS A 96 3.24 -2.26 -1.23
N HIS A 97 2.45 -1.34 -1.77
CA HIS A 97 1.63 -0.40 -1.03
C HIS A 97 0.19 -0.84 -1.16
N ILE A 98 -0.54 -0.91 -0.05
CA ILE A 98 -1.93 -1.36 -0.01
C ILE A 98 -2.74 -0.34 0.76
N PHE A 99 -3.88 0.03 0.20
CA PHE A 99 -4.85 0.97 0.75
C PHE A 99 -6.19 0.28 0.84
N ARG A 100 -6.96 0.67 1.86
CA ARG A 100 -8.33 0.24 2.05
C ARG A 100 -9.22 1.45 1.92
N PHE A 101 -10.17 1.41 1.00
CA PHE A 101 -11.21 2.41 0.88
C PHE A 101 -12.16 2.26 2.08
N LYS A 102 -12.41 3.37 2.76
CA LYS A 102 -13.50 3.50 3.71
C LYS A 102 -14.38 4.60 3.16
N ASP A 103 -15.42 4.20 2.44
CA ASP A 103 -16.54 5.10 2.14
C ASP A 103 -17.19 5.59 3.44
#